data_AF-A0A259M4Y1-F1
#
_entry.id   AF-A0A259M4Y1-F1
#
_cell.length_a   1.000
_cell.length_b   1.000
_cell.length_c   1.000
_cell.angle_alpha   90.00
_cell.angle_beta   90.00
_cell.angle_gamma   90.00
#
_symmetry.space_group_name_H-M   'P 1'
#
loop_
_entity.id
_entity.type
_entity.pdbx_description
1 polymer ?
#
loop_
_entity_poly.entity_id
_entity_poly.type
_entity_poly.pdbx_seq_one_letter_code
_entity_poly.pdbx_strand_id
1 'polypeptide(L)'
;ITGESQLLLQAARDETGTRIDRFEIVTTGTDLRGRATLASDGSTVDLTARLLDAGLILDGVSGPVGLTLGARQQAETWSITLDAEAPGQTTARLTGTVTGDGIDLLLAEGQISAQLGDLSPWSTLAGRPLSGAARLSVDASGDLLARSGTAKGNLNGQNLRLDIPTADTLLRGDSSLNFEIRQTPEGMTILDLVELRTPQGVTDVTGRVSANDSRLRFDAYIRDIGLLTPELSGPASAQPRMGSA
;
A
#
# COMPACT_ATOMS: atom_id res chain seq x y z
N ILE A 1 -7.39 -0.13 -26.03
CA ILE A 1 -8.28 1.06 -26.06
C ILE A 1 -8.88 1.12 -27.47
N THR A 2 -10.11 0.66 -27.64
CA THR A 2 -10.87 0.76 -28.90
C THR A 2 -12.06 1.67 -28.66
N GLY A 3 -12.12 2.78 -29.39
CA GLY A 3 -13.09 3.85 -29.20
C GLY A 3 -12.43 5.20 -29.45
N GLU A 4 -13.16 6.14 -30.04
CA GLU A 4 -12.68 7.51 -30.18
C GLU A 4 -12.30 8.06 -28.81
N SER A 5 -11.05 8.52 -28.69
CA SER A 5 -10.54 9.13 -27.47
C SER A 5 -10.46 10.63 -27.72
N GLN A 6 -11.16 11.40 -26.90
CA GLN A 6 -11.06 12.85 -26.93
C GLN A 6 -10.02 13.28 -25.90
N LEU A 7 -8.91 13.83 -26.40
CA LEU A 7 -7.89 14.50 -25.60
C LEU A 7 -8.07 16.01 -25.79
N LEU A 8 -8.25 16.72 -24.68
CA LEU A 8 -8.25 18.17 -24.64
C LEU A 8 -7.17 18.66 -23.67
N LEU A 9 -6.29 19.52 -24.15
CA LEU A 9 -5.30 20.20 -23.33
C LEU A 9 -5.33 21.70 -23.62
N GLN A 10 -5.59 22.49 -22.58
CA GLN A 10 -5.48 23.93 -22.59
C GLN A 10 -4.41 24.34 -21.60
N ALA A 11 -3.26 24.75 -22.13
CA ALA A 11 -2.12 25.16 -21.33
C ALA A 11 -1.51 26.45 -21.89
N ALA A 12 -1.02 27.28 -20.99
CA ALA A 12 -0.25 28.48 -21.27
C ALA A 12 1.07 28.42 -20.50
N ARG A 13 2.15 28.89 -21.11
CA ARG A 13 3.45 29.00 -20.47
C ARG A 13 3.99 30.41 -20.64
N ASP A 14 4.52 30.95 -19.55
CA ASP A 14 5.23 32.23 -19.53
C ASP A 14 6.50 32.13 -18.67
N GLU A 15 7.08 33.28 -18.36
CA GLU A 15 8.30 33.39 -17.54
C GLU A 15 8.08 32.94 -16.07
N THR A 16 6.83 32.96 -15.58
CA THR A 16 6.49 32.60 -14.19
C THR A 16 6.18 31.12 -14.02
N GLY A 17 5.81 30.42 -15.09
CA GLY A 17 5.55 28.98 -15.03
C GLY A 17 4.68 28.46 -16.16
N THR A 18 4.12 27.28 -15.94
CA THR A 18 3.14 26.62 -16.82
C THR A 18 1.80 26.52 -16.12
N ARG A 19 0.75 27.04 -16.74
CA ARG A 19 -0.63 26.88 -16.30
C ARG A 19 -1.36 25.90 -17.22
N ILE A 20 -1.99 24.89 -16.64
CA ILE A 20 -2.88 23.95 -17.28
C ILE A 20 -4.29 24.26 -16.77
N ASP A 21 -5.04 25.02 -17.57
CA ASP A 21 -6.41 25.42 -17.26
C ASP A 21 -7.38 24.24 -17.42
N ARG A 22 -7.08 23.32 -18.34
CA ARG A 22 -7.83 22.09 -18.56
C ARG A 22 -6.96 21.00 -19.16
N PHE A 23 -6.96 19.85 -18.52
CA PHE A 23 -6.53 18.58 -19.10
C PHE A 23 -7.70 17.60 -19.00
N GLU A 24 -8.07 16.98 -20.10
CA GLU A 24 -9.17 16.02 -20.16
C GLU A 24 -8.85 14.88 -21.14
N ILE A 25 -9.02 13.64 -20.67
CA ILE A 25 -9.06 12.45 -21.50
C ILE A 25 -10.38 11.76 -21.25
N VAL A 26 -11.24 11.74 -22.28
CA VAL A 26 -12.51 11.01 -22.24
C VAL A 26 -12.48 9.93 -23.30
N THR A 27 -12.72 8.70 -22.87
CA THR A 27 -12.93 7.53 -23.71
C THR A 27 -14.19 6.82 -23.25
N THR A 28 -14.59 5.75 -23.94
CA THR A 28 -15.74 4.92 -23.54
C THR A 28 -15.61 4.36 -22.11
N GLY A 29 -14.40 4.10 -21.63
CA GLY A 29 -14.14 3.46 -20.33
C GLY A 29 -13.36 4.30 -19.33
N THR A 30 -13.02 5.55 -19.67
CA THR A 30 -12.12 6.38 -18.87
C THR A 30 -12.52 7.84 -18.96
N ASP A 31 -12.54 8.50 -17.81
CA ASP A 31 -12.72 9.93 -17.65
C ASP A 31 -11.62 10.45 -16.71
N LEU A 32 -10.66 11.15 -17.27
CA LEU A 32 -9.55 11.75 -16.55
C LEU A 32 -9.59 13.26 -16.75
N ARG A 33 -9.67 14.01 -15.66
CA ARG A 33 -9.65 15.48 -15.68
C ARG A 33 -8.58 16.01 -14.75
N GLY A 34 -7.95 17.11 -15.13
CA GLY A 34 -6.95 17.75 -14.29
C GLY A 34 -6.76 19.22 -14.58
N ARG A 35 -6.15 19.90 -13.62
CA ARG A 35 -5.67 21.28 -13.72
C ARG A 35 -4.39 21.41 -12.91
N ALA A 36 -3.50 22.29 -13.34
CA ALA A 36 -2.26 22.51 -12.63
C ALA A 36 -1.71 23.91 -12.86
N THR A 37 -1.01 24.42 -11.86
CA THR A 37 -0.08 25.54 -12.01
C THR A 37 1.29 25.01 -11.58
N LEU A 38 2.27 25.03 -12.47
CA LEU A 38 3.62 24.54 -12.21
C LEU A 38 4.58 25.72 -12.31
N ALA A 39 5.14 26.10 -11.17
CA ALA A 39 6.07 27.21 -11.00
C ALA A 39 7.25 26.76 -10.12
N SER A 40 8.25 27.61 -9.93
CA SER A 40 9.37 27.30 -9.03
C SER A 40 8.94 27.18 -7.57
N ASP A 41 7.88 27.90 -7.18
CA ASP A 41 7.21 27.84 -5.88
C ASP A 41 5.71 28.06 -6.07
N GLY A 42 4.89 27.57 -5.13
CA GLY A 42 3.43 27.75 -5.16
C GLY A 42 2.71 26.89 -6.20
N SER A 43 3.36 25.84 -6.70
CA SER A 43 2.74 24.90 -7.64
C SER A 43 1.51 24.20 -7.05
N THR A 44 0.53 23.92 -7.91
CA THR A 44 -0.69 23.20 -7.55
C THR A 44 -1.03 22.19 -8.63
N VAL A 45 -1.53 21.02 -8.22
CA VAL A 45 -2.03 19.98 -9.11
C VAL A 45 -3.33 19.45 -8.50
N ASP A 46 -4.39 19.44 -9.29
CA ASP A 46 -5.63 18.73 -8.96
C ASP A 46 -5.94 17.77 -10.12
N LEU A 47 -6.20 16.50 -9.81
CA LEU A 47 -6.50 15.47 -10.80
C LEU A 47 -7.61 14.55 -10.30
N THR A 48 -8.56 14.22 -11.16
CA THR A 48 -9.62 13.25 -10.92
C THR A 48 -9.63 12.24 -12.05
N ALA A 49 -9.59 10.96 -11.70
CA ALA A 49 -9.69 9.87 -12.65
C ALA A 49 -10.86 8.97 -12.29
N ARG A 50 -11.60 8.53 -13.30
CA ARG A 50 -12.64 7.51 -13.20
C ARG A 50 -12.45 6.52 -14.32
N LEU A 51 -12.28 5.25 -13.97
CA LEU A 51 -12.26 4.15 -14.91
C LEU A 51 -13.52 3.32 -14.65
N LEU A 52 -14.26 2.99 -15.70
CA LEU A 52 -15.41 2.09 -15.60
C LEU A 52 -14.96 0.66 -15.30
N ASP A 53 -13.73 0.32 -15.69
CA ASP A 53 -13.12 -0.98 -15.43
C ASP A 53 -11.63 -0.84 -15.12
N ALA A 54 -11.22 -1.32 -13.95
CA ALA A 54 -9.84 -1.44 -13.50
C ALA A 54 -9.01 -2.30 -14.47
N GLY A 55 -9.65 -3.25 -15.16
CA GLY A 55 -9.00 -4.16 -16.11
C GLY A 55 -8.31 -3.47 -17.29
N LEU A 56 -8.55 -2.17 -17.48
CA LEU A 56 -7.85 -1.34 -18.45
C LEU A 56 -6.40 -1.03 -18.05
N ILE A 57 -6.08 -1.06 -16.76
CA ILE A 57 -4.77 -0.69 -16.20
C ILE A 57 -4.21 -1.71 -15.20
N LEU A 58 -5.08 -2.54 -14.62
CA LEU A 58 -4.75 -3.55 -13.63
C LEU A 58 -5.26 -4.89 -14.12
N ASP A 59 -4.37 -5.69 -14.71
CA ASP A 59 -4.73 -7.02 -15.21
C ASP A 59 -5.37 -7.87 -14.11
N GLY A 60 -6.57 -8.34 -14.39
CA GLY A 60 -7.30 -9.26 -13.52
C GLY A 60 -7.98 -8.64 -12.30
N VAL A 61 -8.01 -7.32 -12.20
CA VAL A 61 -8.94 -6.60 -11.33
C VAL A 61 -10.05 -6.05 -12.21
N SER A 62 -11.31 -6.33 -11.87
CA SER A 62 -12.46 -5.86 -12.67
C SER A 62 -13.38 -4.96 -11.85
N GLY A 63 -13.94 -3.96 -12.51
CA GLY A 63 -14.91 -3.02 -11.93
C GLY A 63 -14.38 -1.60 -11.78
N PRO A 64 -15.23 -0.66 -11.36
CA PRO A 64 -14.89 0.76 -11.44
C PRO A 64 -13.80 1.17 -10.45
N VAL A 65 -12.98 2.13 -10.87
CA VAL A 65 -11.94 2.76 -10.04
C VAL A 65 -12.10 4.26 -10.10
N GLY A 66 -12.07 4.91 -8.92
CA GLY A 66 -12.05 6.35 -8.77
C GLY A 66 -10.75 6.79 -8.09
N LEU A 67 -10.19 7.91 -8.53
CA LEU A 67 -9.03 8.52 -7.90
C LEU A 67 -9.18 10.04 -7.90
N THR A 68 -8.89 10.67 -6.76
CA THR A 68 -8.75 12.11 -6.63
C THR A 68 -7.40 12.43 -6.01
N LEU A 69 -6.60 13.23 -6.70
CA LEU A 69 -5.28 13.68 -6.28
C LEU A 69 -5.30 15.20 -6.14
N GLY A 70 -4.79 15.69 -5.02
CA GLY A 70 -4.43 17.09 -4.81
C GLY A 70 -2.99 17.17 -4.35
N ALA A 71 -2.20 18.04 -4.98
CA ALA A 71 -0.83 18.33 -4.57
C ALA A 71 -0.59 19.84 -4.56
N ARG A 72 0.07 20.33 -3.52
CA ARG A 72 0.37 21.76 -3.33
C ARG A 72 1.81 21.93 -2.87
N GLN A 73 2.54 22.80 -3.54
CA GLN A 73 3.92 23.13 -3.21
C GLN A 73 3.97 24.40 -2.37
N GLN A 74 4.80 24.38 -1.33
CA GLN A 74 5.21 25.54 -0.57
C GLN A 74 6.71 25.45 -0.33
N ALA A 75 7.46 26.40 -0.89
CA ALA A 75 8.91 26.33 -1.01
C ALA A 75 9.35 24.98 -1.64
N GLU A 76 10.17 24.20 -0.94
CA GLU A 76 10.68 22.90 -1.39
C GLU A 76 9.78 21.73 -1.00
N THR A 77 8.67 21.98 -0.30
CA THR A 77 7.78 20.93 0.22
C THR A 77 6.50 20.83 -0.60
N TRP A 78 6.20 19.63 -1.06
CA TRP A 78 4.93 19.24 -1.64
C TRP A 78 4.06 18.56 -0.60
N SER A 79 2.86 19.08 -0.34
CA SER A 79 1.80 18.37 0.37
C SER A 79 0.90 17.64 -0.61
N ILE A 80 0.68 16.35 -0.40
CA ILE A 80 -0.05 15.45 -1.31
C ILE A 80 -1.22 14.83 -0.55
N THR A 81 -2.39 14.79 -1.18
CA THR A 81 -3.55 14.02 -0.75
C THR A 81 -4.05 13.23 -1.93
N LEU A 82 -4.27 11.93 -1.74
CA LEU A 82 -4.84 11.04 -2.71
C LEU A 82 -5.95 10.22 -2.06
N ASP A 83 -7.14 10.27 -2.62
CA ASP A 83 -8.28 9.44 -2.26
C ASP A 83 -8.58 8.49 -3.43
N ALA A 84 -8.81 7.21 -3.14
CA ALA A 84 -9.09 6.20 -4.14
C ALA A 84 -10.24 5.29 -3.73
N GLU A 85 -11.04 4.90 -4.71
CA GLU A 85 -12.11 3.91 -4.61
C GLU A 85 -11.86 2.81 -5.64
N ALA A 86 -12.07 1.56 -5.26
CA ALA A 86 -11.81 0.41 -6.13
C ALA A 86 -12.76 -0.76 -5.80
N PRO A 87 -12.77 -1.82 -6.64
CA PRO A 87 -13.60 -2.99 -6.41
C PRO A 87 -13.39 -3.64 -5.04
N GLY A 88 -14.41 -4.36 -4.57
CA GLY A 88 -14.38 -5.03 -3.26
C GLY A 88 -14.66 -4.10 -2.08
N GLN A 89 -15.49 -3.06 -2.30
CA GLN A 89 -15.75 -2.00 -1.31
C GLN A 89 -14.43 -1.40 -0.80
N THR A 90 -13.50 -1.16 -1.73
CA THR A 90 -12.16 -0.66 -1.39
C THR A 90 -12.17 0.85 -1.36
N THR A 91 -11.73 1.44 -0.26
CA THR A 91 -11.43 2.87 -0.13
C THR A 91 -10.02 3.02 0.40
N ALA A 92 -9.22 3.91 -0.18
CA ALA A 92 -7.88 4.22 0.31
C ALA A 92 -7.66 5.73 0.33
N ARG A 93 -6.90 6.19 1.32
CA ARG A 93 -6.46 7.57 1.44
C ARG A 93 -4.98 7.61 1.78
N LEU A 94 -4.24 8.41 1.04
CA LEU A 94 -2.86 8.78 1.30
C LEU A 94 -2.79 10.28 1.57
N THR A 95 -2.12 10.66 2.65
CA THR A 95 -1.71 12.05 2.91
C THR A 95 -0.24 12.06 3.20
N GLY A 96 0.50 13.06 2.73
CA GLY A 96 1.92 13.12 3.02
C GLY A 96 2.60 14.37 2.49
N THR A 97 3.87 14.51 2.83
CA THR A 97 4.74 15.55 2.30
C THR A 97 5.96 14.94 1.63
N VAL A 98 6.47 15.64 0.62
CA VAL A 98 7.74 15.35 -0.04
C VAL A 98 8.55 16.64 -0.05
N THR A 99 9.74 16.64 0.53
CA THR A 99 10.59 17.83 0.67
C THR A 99 11.96 17.58 0.07
N GLY A 100 12.42 18.52 -0.74
CA GLY A 100 13.78 18.54 -1.27
C GLY A 100 13.83 18.92 -2.75
N ASP A 101 15.05 18.95 -3.28
CA ASP A 101 15.34 19.34 -4.66
C ASP A 101 15.23 18.19 -5.66
N GLY A 102 15.08 16.95 -5.17
CA GLY A 102 15.02 15.74 -5.98
C GLY A 102 16.37 15.34 -6.61
N ILE A 103 17.46 16.00 -6.25
CA ILE A 103 18.82 15.76 -6.76
C ILE A 103 19.72 15.31 -5.62
N ASP A 104 19.86 16.15 -4.59
CA ASP A 104 20.70 15.87 -3.42
C ASP A 104 19.87 15.38 -2.23
N LEU A 105 18.59 15.80 -2.14
CA LEU A 105 17.70 15.42 -1.06
C LEU A 105 16.26 15.19 -1.56
N LEU A 106 15.65 14.11 -1.09
CA LEU A 106 14.22 13.87 -1.29
C LEU A 106 13.63 13.10 -0.10
N LEU A 107 13.17 13.83 0.90
CA LEU A 107 12.53 13.28 2.08
C LEU A 107 11.03 13.15 1.86
N ALA A 108 10.44 12.04 2.29
CA ALA A 108 9.01 11.84 2.28
C ALA A 108 8.52 11.44 3.67
N GLU A 109 7.32 11.91 4.02
CA GLU A 109 6.56 11.44 5.17
C GLU A 109 5.09 11.33 4.79
N GLY A 110 4.36 10.39 5.37
CA GLY A 110 2.95 10.28 5.09
C GLY A 110 2.24 9.16 5.81
N GLN A 111 0.92 9.19 5.67
CA GLN A 111 -0.02 8.25 6.22
C GLN A 111 -0.82 7.62 5.10
N ILE A 112 -1.02 6.31 5.20
CA ILE A 112 -1.86 5.53 4.30
C ILE A 112 -2.93 4.86 5.16
N SER A 113 -4.19 5.04 4.79
CA SER A 113 -5.30 4.28 5.33
C SER A 113 -6.04 3.59 4.20
N ALA A 114 -6.39 2.33 4.39
CA ALA A 114 -7.18 1.58 3.41
C ALA A 114 -8.18 0.69 4.11
N GLN A 115 -9.36 0.55 3.50
CA GLN A 115 -10.38 -0.42 3.88
C GLN A 115 -10.74 -1.20 2.64
N LEU A 116 -10.74 -2.52 2.76
CA LEU A 116 -11.09 -3.49 1.74
C LEU A 116 -12.19 -4.36 2.34
N GLY A 117 -13.44 -4.15 1.92
CA GLY A 117 -14.57 -4.95 2.42
C GLY A 117 -14.57 -6.38 1.87
N ASP A 118 -13.94 -6.58 0.71
CA ASP A 118 -13.73 -7.87 0.07
C ASP A 118 -12.40 -7.88 -0.69
N LEU A 119 -11.53 -8.83 -0.35
CA LEU A 119 -10.22 -9.03 -1.00
C LEU A 119 -10.30 -9.80 -2.32
N SER A 120 -11.41 -10.46 -2.64
CA SER A 120 -11.50 -11.32 -3.82
C SER A 120 -11.15 -10.65 -5.15
N PRO A 121 -11.51 -9.38 -5.43
CA PRO A 121 -11.11 -8.69 -6.65
C PRO A 121 -9.59 -8.53 -6.83
N TRP A 122 -8.80 -8.66 -5.76
CA TRP A 122 -7.35 -8.50 -5.77
C TRP A 122 -6.60 -9.82 -5.97
N SER A 123 -7.32 -10.94 -6.10
CA SER A 123 -6.74 -12.28 -6.22
C SER A 123 -5.77 -12.42 -7.41
N THR A 124 -6.16 -11.88 -8.56
CA THR A 124 -5.31 -11.96 -9.76
C THR A 124 -4.01 -11.19 -9.59
N LEU A 125 -4.08 -10.00 -8.99
CA LEU A 125 -2.89 -9.19 -8.70
C LEU A 125 -1.95 -9.90 -7.72
N ALA A 126 -2.51 -10.59 -6.72
CA ALA A 126 -1.73 -11.39 -5.77
C ALA A 126 -1.23 -12.74 -6.34
N GLY A 127 -1.64 -13.08 -7.56
CA GLY A 127 -1.36 -14.37 -8.19
C GLY A 127 -1.93 -15.56 -7.42
N ARG A 128 -2.94 -15.35 -6.57
CA ARG A 128 -3.52 -16.39 -5.70
C ARG A 128 -4.94 -16.01 -5.24
N PRO A 129 -5.82 -16.98 -4.95
CA PRO A 129 -7.12 -16.72 -4.37
C PRO A 129 -7.04 -15.93 -3.06
N LEU A 130 -7.69 -14.78 -3.00
CA LEU A 130 -7.85 -13.98 -1.79
C LEU A 130 -9.33 -13.86 -1.40
N SER A 131 -9.60 -13.78 -0.11
CA SER A 131 -10.93 -13.43 0.40
C SER A 131 -10.87 -12.84 1.82
N GLY A 132 -12.01 -12.35 2.28
CA GLY A 132 -12.15 -11.70 3.58
C GLY A 132 -12.05 -10.18 3.47
N ALA A 133 -12.09 -9.51 4.62
CA ALA A 133 -12.00 -8.07 4.70
C ALA A 133 -10.73 -7.63 5.44
N ALA A 134 -10.19 -6.48 5.08
CA ALA A 134 -9.02 -5.90 5.73
C ALA A 134 -9.16 -4.38 5.91
N ARG A 135 -8.55 -3.86 6.98
CA ARG A 135 -8.33 -2.43 7.20
C ARG A 135 -6.88 -2.21 7.57
N LEU A 136 -6.19 -1.34 6.85
CA LEU A 136 -4.79 -1.00 7.01
C LEU A 136 -4.64 0.47 7.42
N SER A 137 -3.71 0.75 8.34
CA SER A 137 -3.21 2.09 8.63
C SER A 137 -1.69 2.03 8.73
N VAL A 138 -0.98 2.93 8.05
CA VAL A 138 0.48 2.99 8.02
C VAL A 138 0.93 4.43 8.11
N ASP A 139 1.89 4.71 8.99
CA ASP A 139 2.71 5.91 8.96
C ASP A 139 4.09 5.52 8.40
N ALA A 140 4.59 6.29 7.44
CA ALA A 140 5.90 6.06 6.85
C ALA A 140 6.68 7.37 6.70
N SER A 141 7.99 7.28 6.82
CA SER A 141 8.91 8.38 6.51
C SER A 141 10.24 7.86 6.01
N GLY A 142 10.94 8.63 5.19
CA GLY A 142 12.22 8.18 4.65
C GLY A 142 12.88 9.14 3.67
N ASP A 143 14.07 8.75 3.26
CA ASP A 143 14.83 9.37 2.18
C ASP A 143 14.66 8.51 0.92
N LEU A 144 13.98 9.07 -0.08
CA LEU A 144 13.66 8.39 -1.32
C LEU A 144 14.89 8.20 -2.21
N LEU A 145 15.87 9.10 -2.15
CA LEU A 145 17.13 8.98 -2.92
C LEU A 145 18.05 7.93 -2.28
N ALA A 146 18.16 7.94 -0.96
CA ALA A 146 18.91 6.93 -0.22
C ALA A 146 18.16 5.59 -0.12
N ARG A 147 16.89 5.52 -0.57
CA ARG A 147 16.03 4.33 -0.50
C ARG A 147 15.95 3.74 0.91
N SER A 148 15.83 4.63 1.88
CA SER A 148 15.83 4.29 3.31
C SER A 148 14.65 4.93 4.01
N GLY A 149 14.24 4.39 5.15
CA GLY A 149 13.09 4.91 5.86
C GLY A 149 12.54 3.98 6.93
N THR A 150 11.42 4.37 7.49
CA THR A 150 10.67 3.63 8.50
C THR A 150 9.20 3.56 8.09
N ALA A 151 8.55 2.46 8.44
CA ALA A 151 7.11 2.34 8.35
C ALA A 151 6.60 1.61 9.59
N LYS A 152 5.56 2.16 10.20
CA LYS A 152 4.84 1.54 11.31
C LYS A 152 3.36 1.52 10.97
N GLY A 153 2.66 0.49 11.41
CA GLY A 153 1.26 0.38 11.07
C GLY A 153 0.56 -0.79 11.71
N ASN A 154 -0.73 -0.85 11.44
CA ASN A 154 -1.60 -1.92 11.86
C ASN A 154 -2.52 -2.36 10.71
N LEU A 155 -2.77 -3.66 10.65
CA LEU A 155 -3.74 -4.28 9.76
C LEU A 155 -4.73 -5.08 10.61
N ASN A 156 -6.02 -4.81 10.46
CA ASN A 156 -7.09 -5.62 11.03
C ASN A 156 -7.76 -6.41 9.90
N GLY A 157 -7.92 -7.71 10.08
CA GLY A 157 -8.50 -8.62 9.12
C GLY A 157 -9.70 -9.35 9.68
N GLN A 158 -10.62 -9.74 8.80
CA GLN A 158 -11.78 -10.56 9.12
C GLN A 158 -11.86 -11.71 8.11
N ASN A 159 -11.74 -12.95 8.61
CA ASN A 159 -11.84 -14.17 7.81
C ASN A 159 -10.91 -14.15 6.58
N LEU A 160 -9.66 -13.74 6.80
CA LEU A 160 -8.69 -13.62 5.71
C LEU A 160 -8.35 -15.00 5.15
N ARG A 161 -8.34 -15.09 3.82
CA ARG A 161 -7.83 -16.25 3.08
C ARG A 161 -6.76 -15.75 2.11
N LEU A 162 -5.58 -16.35 2.19
CA LEU A 162 -4.37 -15.97 1.46
C LEU A 162 -3.85 -17.12 0.58
N ASP A 163 -4.62 -18.19 0.43
CA ASP A 163 -4.25 -19.43 -0.26
C ASP A 163 -2.99 -20.08 0.32
N ILE A 164 -2.87 -20.01 1.65
CA ILE A 164 -1.82 -20.67 2.40
C ILE A 164 -2.54 -21.47 3.50
N PRO A 165 -2.73 -22.80 3.35
CA PRO A 165 -3.64 -23.57 4.21
C PRO A 165 -3.43 -23.36 5.71
N THR A 166 -2.17 -23.32 6.15
CA THR A 166 -1.79 -23.05 7.54
C THR A 166 -2.16 -21.64 7.98
N ALA A 167 -1.86 -20.61 7.16
CA ALA A 167 -2.20 -19.23 7.48
C ALA A 167 -3.72 -19.02 7.45
N ASP A 168 -4.41 -19.53 6.43
CA ASP A 168 -5.86 -19.46 6.28
C ASP A 168 -6.56 -20.04 7.52
N THR A 169 -6.06 -21.17 8.05
CA THR A 169 -6.58 -21.79 9.27
C THR A 169 -6.48 -20.88 10.48
N LEU A 170 -5.34 -20.19 10.63
CA LEU A 170 -5.06 -19.29 11.74
C LEU A 170 -5.78 -17.94 11.61
N LEU A 171 -6.00 -17.47 10.38
CA LEU A 171 -6.61 -16.18 10.07
C LEU A 171 -8.14 -16.20 9.98
N ARG A 172 -8.78 -17.34 10.31
CA ARG A 172 -10.24 -17.41 10.49
C ARG A 172 -10.68 -16.55 11.68
N GLY A 173 -11.73 -15.74 11.49
CA GLY A 173 -12.21 -14.78 12.48
C GLY A 173 -11.44 -13.45 12.42
N ASP A 174 -11.35 -12.77 13.57
CA ASP A 174 -10.67 -11.48 13.69
C ASP A 174 -9.15 -11.66 13.84
N SER A 175 -8.38 -10.99 13.00
CA SER A 175 -6.92 -10.95 13.08
C SER A 175 -6.40 -9.52 13.18
N SER A 176 -5.34 -9.29 13.93
CA SER A 176 -4.63 -7.99 13.96
C SER A 176 -3.14 -8.19 13.77
N LEU A 177 -2.53 -7.44 12.87
CA LEU A 177 -1.09 -7.37 12.65
C LEU A 177 -0.60 -5.97 13.01
N ASN A 178 0.35 -5.85 13.94
CA ASN A 178 1.09 -4.62 14.18
C ASN A 178 2.50 -4.79 13.63
N PHE A 179 3.06 -3.75 13.01
CA PHE A 179 4.41 -3.81 12.49
C PHE A 179 5.16 -2.48 12.65
N GLU A 180 6.47 -2.59 12.80
CA GLU A 180 7.45 -1.51 12.70
C GLU A 180 8.65 -2.06 11.94
N ILE A 181 8.88 -1.49 10.76
CA ILE A 181 9.95 -1.89 9.85
C ILE A 181 10.80 -0.69 9.49
N ARG A 182 12.08 -0.94 9.25
CA ARG A 182 13.03 0.08 8.84
C ARG A 182 13.90 -0.43 7.72
N GLN A 183 14.08 0.36 6.68
CA GLN A 183 14.99 0.07 5.59
C GLN A 183 16.22 0.96 5.69
N THR A 184 17.40 0.36 5.67
CA THR A 184 18.68 1.09 5.64
C THR A 184 19.09 1.42 4.21
N PRO A 185 19.95 2.43 4.00
CA PRO A 185 20.46 2.78 2.67
C PRO A 185 21.19 1.63 1.96
N GLU A 186 21.77 0.70 2.72
CA GLU A 186 22.46 -0.50 2.22
C GLU A 186 21.49 -1.60 1.74
N GLY A 187 20.18 -1.36 1.80
CA GLY A 187 19.16 -2.32 1.39
C GLY A 187 18.84 -3.39 2.43
N MET A 188 19.20 -3.17 3.70
CA MET A 188 18.78 -4.04 4.80
C MET A 188 17.43 -3.59 5.33
N THR A 189 16.46 -4.50 5.37
CA THR A 189 15.19 -4.33 6.08
C THR A 189 15.32 -4.89 7.48
N ILE A 190 14.99 -4.10 8.49
CA ILE A 190 14.97 -4.46 9.90
C ILE A 190 13.50 -4.53 10.32
N LEU A 191 13.12 -5.64 10.93
CA LEU A 191 11.80 -5.88 11.52
C LEU A 191 11.96 -5.64 13.02
N ASP A 192 11.70 -4.42 13.45
CA ASP A 192 11.78 -4.01 14.86
C ASP A 192 10.59 -4.59 15.63
N LEU A 193 9.41 -4.64 15.00
CA LEU A 193 8.20 -5.30 15.50
C LEU A 193 7.41 -5.90 14.34
N VAL A 194 6.96 -7.15 14.47
CA VAL A 194 5.87 -7.72 13.67
C VAL A 194 5.10 -8.67 14.56
N GLU A 195 3.91 -8.29 14.99
CA GLU A 195 3.06 -9.07 15.89
C GLU A 195 1.73 -9.37 15.22
N LEU A 196 1.47 -10.66 14.95
CA LEU A 196 0.19 -11.16 14.45
C LEU A 196 -0.59 -11.78 15.61
N ARG A 197 -1.79 -11.28 15.89
CA ARG A 197 -2.76 -11.89 16.80
C ARG A 197 -3.95 -12.40 16.02
N THR A 198 -4.40 -13.59 16.37
CA THR A 198 -5.57 -14.26 15.80
C THR A 198 -6.38 -14.91 16.92
N PRO A 199 -7.58 -15.46 16.64
CA PRO A 199 -8.30 -16.24 17.63
C PRO A 199 -7.60 -17.56 17.94
N GLN A 200 -6.64 -17.98 17.10
CA GLN A 200 -5.92 -19.24 17.27
C GLN A 200 -4.59 -19.07 17.99
N GLY A 201 -4.02 -17.86 18.05
CA GLY A 201 -2.67 -17.67 18.58
C GLY A 201 -2.09 -16.29 18.39
N VAL A 202 -0.83 -16.16 18.80
CA VAL A 202 0.00 -14.96 18.63
C VAL A 202 1.33 -15.39 18.01
N THR A 203 1.81 -14.61 17.05
CA THR A 203 3.12 -14.80 16.43
C THR A 203 3.86 -13.47 16.38
N ASP A 204 5.04 -13.45 16.97
CA ASP A 204 5.98 -12.34 16.92
C ASP A 204 7.13 -12.67 15.97
N VAL A 205 7.55 -11.69 15.18
CA VAL A 205 8.70 -11.79 14.27
C VAL A 205 9.59 -10.57 14.45
N THR A 206 10.88 -10.83 14.64
CA THR A 206 11.92 -9.79 14.67
C THR A 206 13.10 -10.24 13.83
N GLY A 207 13.87 -9.30 13.31
CA GLY A 207 15.09 -9.66 12.62
C GLY A 207 15.48 -8.70 11.52
N ARG A 208 16.26 -9.20 10.57
CA ARG A 208 16.74 -8.43 9.43
C ARG A 208 16.80 -9.27 8.16
N VAL A 209 16.52 -8.63 7.05
CA VAL A 209 16.46 -9.23 5.73
C VAL A 209 17.17 -8.32 4.74
N SER A 210 18.03 -8.88 3.92
CA SER A 210 18.68 -8.23 2.78
C SER A 210 18.63 -9.19 1.59
N ALA A 211 19.14 -8.76 0.43
CA ALA A 211 19.18 -9.62 -0.75
C ALA A 211 19.99 -10.93 -0.52
N ASN A 212 20.98 -10.91 0.38
CA ASN A 212 21.92 -12.03 0.56
C ASN A 212 21.88 -12.66 1.97
N ASP A 213 21.52 -11.90 3.00
CA ASP A 213 21.45 -12.37 4.40
C ASP A 213 20.06 -12.12 4.96
N SER A 214 19.45 -13.16 5.50
CA SER A 214 18.19 -13.08 6.23
C SER A 214 18.37 -13.76 7.57
N ARG A 215 18.06 -13.06 8.66
CA ARG A 215 18.07 -13.58 10.02
C ARG A 215 16.80 -13.16 10.72
N LEU A 216 15.89 -14.11 10.87
CA LEU A 216 14.59 -13.91 11.48
C LEU A 216 14.46 -14.79 12.73
N ARG A 217 13.94 -14.20 13.80
CA ARG A 217 13.50 -14.88 15.01
C ARG A 217 11.99 -14.80 15.07
N PHE A 218 11.37 -15.95 15.23
CA PHE A 218 9.94 -16.08 15.40
C PHE A 218 9.67 -16.58 16.82
N ASP A 219 8.62 -16.05 17.44
CA ASP A 219 8.05 -16.58 18.66
C ASP A 219 6.55 -16.79 18.39
N ALA A 220 6.13 -18.04 18.27
CA ALA A 220 4.75 -18.39 17.96
C ALA A 220 4.12 -19.16 19.11
N TYR A 221 2.89 -18.81 19.45
CA TYR A 221 2.02 -19.51 20.37
C TYR A 221 0.69 -19.80 19.69
N ILE A 222 0.26 -21.06 19.72
CA ILE A 222 -1.06 -21.49 19.25
C ILE A 222 -1.82 -22.12 20.42
N ARG A 223 -3.10 -21.80 20.53
CA ARG A 223 -3.99 -22.32 21.58
C ARG A 223 -4.27 -23.80 21.41
N ASP A 224 -4.31 -24.28 20.17
CA ASP A 224 -4.49 -25.68 19.83
C ASP A 224 -3.73 -26.07 18.57
N ILE A 225 -2.66 -26.85 18.73
CA ILE A 225 -1.86 -27.36 17.61
C ILE A 225 -2.63 -28.38 16.75
N GLY A 226 -3.73 -28.94 17.26
CA GLY A 226 -4.62 -29.82 16.51
C GLY A 226 -5.22 -29.17 15.27
N LEU A 227 -5.22 -27.83 15.21
CA LEU A 227 -5.62 -27.07 14.02
C LEU A 227 -4.65 -27.23 12.84
N LEU A 228 -3.37 -27.54 13.12
CA LEU A 228 -2.34 -27.69 12.11
C LEU A 228 -1.94 -29.16 11.90
N THR A 229 -1.88 -29.91 13.00
CA THR A 229 -1.49 -31.32 13.01
C THR A 229 -2.55 -32.11 13.79
N PRO A 230 -3.54 -32.73 13.12
CA PRO A 230 -4.69 -33.38 13.78
C PRO A 230 -4.34 -34.50 14.78
N GLU A 231 -3.14 -35.05 14.69
CA GLU A 231 -2.61 -36.08 15.59
C GLU A 231 -2.17 -35.52 16.96
N LEU A 232 -2.01 -34.20 17.05
CA LEU A 232 -1.62 -33.48 18.25
C LEU A 232 -2.81 -32.66 18.78
N SER A 233 -2.80 -32.28 20.05
CA SER A 233 -3.83 -31.45 20.65
C SER A 233 -3.29 -30.60 21.79
N GLY A 234 -3.92 -29.45 22.01
CA GLY A 234 -3.57 -28.53 23.10
C GLY A 234 -2.57 -27.45 22.69
N PRO A 235 -2.20 -26.56 23.63
CA PRO A 235 -1.38 -25.40 23.31
C PRO A 235 0.04 -25.80 22.94
N ALA A 236 0.63 -25.08 21.98
CA ALA A 236 2.02 -25.26 21.58
C ALA A 236 2.72 -23.91 21.40
N SER A 237 4.03 -23.89 21.65
CA SER A 237 4.90 -22.76 21.38
C SER A 237 6.11 -23.17 20.54
N ALA A 238 6.59 -22.27 19.71
CA ALA A 238 7.76 -22.49 18.86
C ALA A 238 8.62 -21.21 18.80
N GLN A 239 9.94 -21.39 18.84
CA GLN A 239 10.91 -20.30 18.70
C GLN A 239 11.91 -20.54 17.56
N PRO A 240 11.44 -20.71 16.31
CA PRO A 240 12.34 -21.02 15.22
C PRO A 240 13.24 -19.82 14.90
N ARG A 241 14.48 -20.12 14.53
CA ARG A 241 15.42 -19.16 13.97
C ARG A 241 15.63 -19.53 12.51
N MET A 242 15.37 -18.58 11.62
CA MET A 242 15.67 -18.73 10.19
C MET A 242 16.89 -17.89 9.85
N GLY A 243 17.82 -18.51 9.11
CA GLY A 243 19.10 -17.92 8.74
C GLY A 243 19.58 -18.49 7.42
N SER A 244 19.85 -17.66 6.42
CA SER A 244 20.73 -18.01 5.29
C SER A 244 22.00 -17.18 5.39
N ALA A 245 23.15 -17.85 5.24
CA ALA A 245 24.47 -17.23 5.21
C ALA A 245 24.83 -16.79 3.79
#